data_AF-A0A961LLG8-F1
#
_entry.id   AF-A0A961LLG8-F1
#
_cell.length_a   1.000
_cell.length_b   1.000
_cell.length_c   1.000
_cell.angle_alpha   90.00
_cell.angle_beta   90.00
_cell.angle_gamma   90.00
#
_symmetry.space_group_name_H-M   'P 1'
#
loop_
_entity.id
_entity.type
_entity.pdbx_description
1 polymer ?
#
loop_
_entity_poly.entity_id
_entity_poly.type
_entity_poly.pdbx_seq_one_letter_code
_entity_poly.pdbx_strand_id
1 'polypeptide(L)'
;MSEPLWATGPGEILRHGISLLSDDSDKNRRLAMIAIDNSVELMLQTYISIPKRVTGLTISRRERDEICSGFPQLLDGIEKHAADKVAGIDLGEIEWFHRLRNELYHQGNGLTVERHKVEVYAEMAKVLFENLFGVPMQLEETSEQLALGEFMAAWVKIEKDLATIEKDGRPVPTSRVIMRLHELGKISDSQLQEFREIQRIRNEVVHGKVEAIDVLDKSTSKRLERVGEFIGAALSTFAG
;
A
#
# COMPACT_ATOMS: atom_id res chain seq x y z
N MET A 1 0.38 7.75 -13.42
CA MET A 1 1.45 7.40 -14.39
C MET A 1 2.16 6.16 -13.86
N SER A 2 2.53 5.22 -14.72
CA SER A 2 3.30 4.03 -14.33
C SER A 2 4.76 4.38 -14.05
N GLU A 3 5.38 3.76 -13.05
CA GLU A 3 6.81 3.93 -12.76
C GLU A 3 7.67 3.52 -13.96
N PRO A 4 8.76 4.26 -14.28
CA PRO A 4 9.69 3.85 -15.31
C PRO A 4 10.50 2.63 -14.85
N LEU A 5 10.90 1.76 -15.79
CA LEU A 5 11.58 0.48 -15.49
C LEU A 5 12.86 0.61 -14.64
N TRP A 6 13.55 1.73 -14.69
CA TRP A 6 14.73 1.97 -13.85
C TRP A 6 14.37 2.33 -12.39
N ALA A 7 13.19 2.90 -12.16
CA ALA A 7 12.74 3.28 -10.82
C ALA A 7 12.12 2.10 -10.04
N THR A 8 11.76 0.99 -10.72
CA THR A 8 11.05 -0.12 -10.07
C THR A 8 11.87 -0.79 -8.99
N GLY A 9 13.17 -1.00 -9.22
CA GLY A 9 14.09 -1.61 -8.24
C GLY A 9 14.18 -0.82 -6.93
N PRO A 10 14.63 0.45 -6.94
CA PRO A 10 14.63 1.27 -5.73
C PRO A 10 13.22 1.47 -5.15
N GLY A 11 12.20 1.66 -5.99
CA GLY A 11 10.81 1.83 -5.56
C GLY A 11 10.27 0.64 -4.78
N GLU A 12 10.54 -0.59 -5.23
CA GLU A 12 10.17 -1.84 -4.55
C GLU A 12 10.80 -1.91 -3.14
N ILE A 13 12.10 -1.60 -3.04
CA ILE A 13 12.80 -1.62 -1.74
C ILE A 13 12.22 -0.55 -0.79
N LEU A 14 11.92 0.65 -1.30
CA LEU A 14 11.32 1.71 -0.48
C LEU A 14 9.93 1.31 0.01
N ARG A 15 9.07 0.80 -0.88
CA ARG A 15 7.75 0.27 -0.51
C ARG A 15 7.86 -0.79 0.58
N HIS A 16 8.77 -1.74 0.41
CA HIS A 16 9.00 -2.77 1.43
C HIS A 16 9.44 -2.16 2.77
N GLY A 17 10.40 -1.24 2.76
CA GLY A 17 10.85 -0.53 3.95
C GLY A 17 9.72 0.21 4.68
N ILE A 18 8.85 0.89 3.94
CA ILE A 18 7.68 1.59 4.50
C ILE A 18 6.65 0.60 5.05
N SER A 19 6.38 -0.51 4.34
CA SER A 19 5.39 -1.51 4.75
C SER A 19 5.72 -2.17 6.10
N LEU A 20 7.00 -2.26 6.46
CA LEU A 20 7.46 -2.76 7.76
C LEU A 20 7.00 -1.86 8.93
N LEU A 21 6.65 -0.60 8.70
CA LEU A 21 6.13 0.30 9.74
C LEU A 21 4.65 0.06 10.07
N SER A 22 3.95 -0.77 9.27
CA SER A 22 2.56 -1.16 9.53
C SER A 22 2.43 -2.08 10.76
N ASP A 23 3.40 -2.97 10.96
CA ASP A 23 3.53 -3.80 12.17
C ASP A 23 4.70 -3.28 13.02
N ASP A 24 4.39 -2.48 14.03
CA ASP A 24 5.40 -1.73 14.76
C ASP A 24 6.18 -2.61 15.75
N SER A 25 7.45 -2.86 15.47
CA SER A 25 8.37 -3.54 16.39
C SER A 25 9.80 -3.03 16.24
N ASP A 26 10.63 -3.21 17.27
CA ASP A 26 12.06 -2.83 17.21
C ASP A 26 12.83 -3.55 16.10
N LYS A 27 12.40 -4.75 15.73
CA LYS A 27 12.92 -5.49 14.59
C LYS A 27 12.50 -4.83 13.28
N ASN A 28 11.21 -4.55 13.13
CA ASN A 28 10.67 -3.99 11.90
C ASN A 28 11.15 -2.55 11.67
N ARG A 29 11.28 -1.72 12.71
CA ARG A 29 11.88 -0.37 12.59
C ARG A 29 13.33 -0.40 12.11
N ARG A 30 14.13 -1.36 12.60
CA ARG A 30 15.51 -1.56 12.13
C ARG A 30 15.54 -2.01 10.67
N LEU A 31 14.74 -3.02 10.31
CA LEU A 31 14.66 -3.49 8.93
C LEU A 31 14.13 -2.41 7.98
N ALA A 32 13.17 -1.61 8.42
CA ALA A 32 12.63 -0.47 7.68
C ALA A 32 13.73 0.56 7.43
N MET A 33 14.46 0.98 8.47
CA MET A 33 15.56 1.93 8.34
C MET A 33 16.62 1.47 7.33
N ILE A 34 16.98 0.18 7.38
CA ILE A 34 17.93 -0.43 6.46
C ILE A 34 17.40 -0.44 5.02
N ALA A 35 16.17 -0.89 4.83
CA ALA A 35 15.56 -0.96 3.51
C ALA A 35 15.40 0.44 2.89
N ILE A 36 14.95 1.43 3.67
CA ILE A 36 14.81 2.81 3.22
C ILE A 36 16.18 3.37 2.80
N ASP A 37 17.22 3.19 3.61
CA ASP A 37 18.56 3.67 3.27
C ASP A 37 19.14 3.03 2.01
N ASN A 38 19.02 1.69 1.90
CA ASN A 38 19.45 0.96 0.71
C ASN A 38 18.69 1.42 -0.54
N SER A 39 17.41 1.73 -0.39
CA SER A 39 16.63 2.29 -1.48
C SER A 39 17.16 3.67 -1.88
N VAL A 40 17.40 4.58 -0.93
CA VAL A 40 17.98 5.91 -1.20
C VAL A 40 19.31 5.78 -1.94
N GLU A 41 20.23 4.95 -1.47
CA GLU A 41 21.52 4.71 -2.15
C GLU A 41 21.30 4.21 -3.59
N LEU A 42 20.42 3.22 -3.77
CA LEU A 42 20.11 2.66 -5.08
C LEU A 42 19.43 3.69 -6.00
N MET A 43 18.57 4.57 -5.48
CA MET A 43 17.95 5.64 -6.25
C MET A 43 19.00 6.59 -6.84
N LEU A 44 19.95 7.04 -6.00
CA LEU A 44 21.02 7.95 -6.40
C LEU A 44 21.94 7.29 -7.45
N GLN A 45 22.38 6.05 -7.19
CA GLN A 45 23.19 5.27 -8.13
C GLN A 45 22.48 5.04 -9.47
N THR A 46 21.20 4.68 -9.39
CA THR A 46 20.35 4.45 -10.57
C THR A 46 20.29 5.72 -11.39
N TYR A 47 19.92 6.85 -10.79
CA TYR A 47 19.73 8.11 -11.50
C TYR A 47 21.00 8.58 -12.22
N ILE A 48 22.16 8.53 -11.56
CA ILE A 48 23.47 8.84 -12.14
C ILE A 48 23.83 7.89 -13.30
N SER A 49 23.34 6.65 -13.25
CA SER A 49 23.61 5.63 -14.25
C SER A 49 22.68 5.67 -15.47
N ILE A 50 21.55 6.38 -15.39
CA ILE A 50 20.59 6.50 -16.49
C ILE A 50 21.27 7.12 -17.73
N PRO A 51 21.01 6.61 -18.95
CA PRO A 51 21.60 7.16 -20.17
C PRO A 51 21.31 8.65 -20.37
N LYS A 52 22.31 9.39 -20.87
CA LYS A 52 22.21 10.84 -21.22
C LYS A 52 20.96 11.23 -22.01
N ARG A 53 20.46 10.35 -22.88
CA ARG A 53 19.24 10.59 -23.68
C ARG A 53 17.96 10.73 -22.84
N VAL A 54 17.99 10.31 -21.58
CA VAL A 54 16.86 10.40 -20.64
C VAL A 54 17.07 11.56 -19.66
N THR A 55 18.24 11.64 -19.03
CA THR A 55 18.51 12.64 -17.96
C THR A 55 19.19 13.91 -18.44
N GLY A 56 19.77 13.91 -19.65
CA GLY A 56 20.61 15.01 -20.16
C GLY A 56 22.02 15.04 -19.58
N LEU A 57 22.32 14.24 -18.55
CA LEU A 57 23.60 14.25 -17.84
C LEU A 57 24.75 13.78 -18.73
N THR A 58 25.88 14.49 -18.66
CA THR A 58 27.10 14.13 -19.38
C THR A 58 28.18 13.74 -18.38
N ILE A 59 28.15 12.48 -17.94
CA ILE A 59 29.07 11.93 -16.95
C ILE A 59 29.91 10.84 -17.62
N SER A 60 31.24 10.95 -17.52
CA SER A 60 32.14 9.92 -18.06
C SER A 60 32.01 8.62 -17.25
N ARG A 61 32.40 7.48 -17.84
CA ARG A 61 32.37 6.20 -17.10
C ARG A 61 33.24 6.26 -15.83
N ARG A 62 34.44 6.82 -15.92
CA ARG A 62 35.35 6.98 -14.78
C ARG A 62 34.74 7.85 -13.68
N GLU A 63 34.17 8.99 -14.03
CA GLU A 63 33.52 9.89 -13.07
C GLU A 63 32.30 9.22 -12.42
N ARG A 64 31.55 8.42 -13.17
CA ARG A 64 30.44 7.62 -12.63
C ARG A 64 30.92 6.60 -11.59
N ASP A 65 31.98 5.86 -11.91
CA ASP A 65 32.56 4.86 -11.01
C ASP A 65 33.10 5.54 -9.72
N GLU A 66 33.67 6.75 -9.85
CA GLU A 66 34.10 7.58 -8.72
C GLU A 66 32.90 8.05 -7.86
N ILE A 67 31.83 8.57 -8.48
CA ILE A 67 30.60 8.98 -7.79
C ILE A 67 29.97 7.80 -7.04
N CYS A 68 29.91 6.61 -7.67
CA CYS A 68 29.30 5.41 -7.08
C CYS A 68 30.23 4.66 -6.10
N SER A 69 31.41 5.18 -5.77
CA SER A 69 32.38 4.52 -4.88
C SER A 69 31.98 4.54 -3.41
N GLY A 70 31.05 5.41 -3.02
CA GLY A 70 30.54 5.52 -1.66
C GLY A 70 29.39 6.51 -1.55
N PHE A 71 28.66 6.45 -0.43
CA PHE A 71 27.49 7.28 -0.19
C PHE A 71 27.78 8.80 -0.17
N PRO A 72 28.85 9.29 0.49
CA PRO A 72 29.18 10.71 0.41
C PRO A 72 29.45 11.17 -1.03
N GLN A 73 30.18 10.36 -1.81
CA GLN A 73 30.46 10.66 -3.21
C GLN A 73 29.20 10.65 -4.09
N LEU A 74 28.20 9.83 -3.74
CA LEU A 74 26.90 9.82 -4.40
C LEU A 74 26.13 11.13 -4.17
N LEU A 75 26.11 11.64 -2.93
CA LEU A 75 25.48 12.92 -2.60
C LEU A 75 26.16 14.07 -3.35
N ASP A 76 27.48 14.15 -3.27
CA ASP A 76 28.28 15.17 -3.98
C ASP A 76 28.05 15.09 -5.51
N GLY A 77 28.02 13.88 -6.05
CA GLY A 77 27.80 13.64 -7.48
C GLY A 77 26.42 14.07 -7.95
N ILE A 78 25.39 13.78 -7.16
CA ILE A 78 24.01 14.20 -7.45
C ILE A 78 23.86 15.71 -7.32
N GLU A 79 24.40 16.33 -6.28
CA GLU A 79 24.37 17.79 -6.13
C GLU A 79 25.07 18.48 -7.31
N LYS A 80 26.23 17.96 -7.72
CA LYS A 80 27.00 18.52 -8.85
C LYS A 80 26.27 18.41 -10.19
N HIS A 81 25.66 17.26 -10.49
CA HIS A 81 25.14 16.97 -11.82
C HIS A 81 23.63 17.17 -11.95
N ALA A 82 22.89 17.13 -10.84
CA ALA A 82 21.44 17.09 -10.80
C ALA A 82 20.87 17.85 -9.59
N ALA A 83 21.44 19.02 -9.26
CA ALA A 83 21.01 19.87 -8.14
C ALA A 83 19.50 20.14 -8.13
N ASP A 84 18.87 20.30 -9.30
CA ASP A 84 17.43 20.52 -9.44
C ASP A 84 16.59 19.34 -8.91
N LYS A 85 17.15 18.13 -8.90
CA LYS A 85 16.49 16.92 -8.40
C LYS A 85 16.55 16.77 -6.89
N VAL A 86 17.42 17.52 -6.23
CA VAL A 86 17.55 17.51 -4.77
C VAL A 86 17.20 18.86 -4.15
N ALA A 87 16.70 19.80 -4.96
CA ALA A 87 16.22 21.08 -4.49
C ALA A 87 15.11 20.89 -3.44
N GLY A 88 15.30 21.49 -2.26
CA GLY A 88 14.36 21.37 -1.14
C GLY A 88 14.54 20.13 -0.27
N ILE A 89 15.55 19.31 -0.52
CA ILE A 89 15.94 18.18 0.33
C ILE A 89 17.25 18.53 1.04
N ASP A 90 17.31 18.32 2.35
CA ASP A 90 18.56 18.47 3.11
C ASP A 90 19.43 17.22 2.95
N LEU A 91 20.48 17.31 2.13
CA LEU A 91 21.42 16.21 1.91
C LEU A 91 22.24 15.86 3.16
N GLY A 92 22.46 16.82 4.07
CA GLY A 92 23.13 16.57 5.34
C GLY A 92 22.27 15.72 6.28
N GLU A 93 20.95 15.88 6.23
CA GLU A 93 20.01 15.02 6.97
C GLU A 93 19.96 13.60 6.38
N ILE A 94 20.00 13.46 5.04
CA ILE A 94 20.15 12.14 4.39
C ILE A 94 21.47 11.47 4.82
N GLU A 95 22.59 12.19 4.83
CA GLU A 95 23.88 11.66 5.30
C GLU A 95 23.84 11.26 6.79
N TRP A 96 23.13 12.03 7.61
CA TRP A 96 22.92 11.68 9.03
C TRP A 96 22.14 10.37 9.18
N PHE A 97 21.05 10.19 8.42
CA PHE A 97 20.29 8.93 8.42
C PHE A 97 21.11 7.74 7.92
N HIS A 98 21.95 7.93 6.90
CA HIS A 98 22.86 6.90 6.43
C HIS A 98 23.86 6.46 7.52
N ARG A 99 24.42 7.42 8.28
CA ARG A 99 25.28 7.11 9.44
C ARG A 99 24.53 6.36 10.54
N LEU A 100 23.30 6.79 10.85
CA LEU A 100 22.44 6.11 11.82
C LEU A 100 22.20 4.65 11.41
N ARG A 101 21.94 4.36 10.12
CA ARG A 101 21.84 2.99 9.62
C ARG A 101 23.12 2.19 9.86
N ASN A 102 24.29 2.77 9.59
CA ASN A 102 25.56 2.08 9.80
C ASN A 102 25.79 1.70 11.27
N GLU A 103 25.39 2.57 12.20
CA GLU A 103 25.44 2.28 13.64
C GLU A 103 24.54 1.09 14.02
N LEU A 104 23.33 0.99 13.43
CA LEU A 104 22.41 -0.14 13.65
C LEU A 104 22.96 -1.49 13.16
N TYR A 105 23.85 -1.49 12.17
CA TYR A 105 24.52 -2.70 11.67
C TYR A 105 25.75 -3.10 12.50
N HIS A 106 26.49 -2.12 13.01
CA HIS A 106 27.80 -2.35 13.61
C HIS A 106 27.80 -2.41 15.13
N GLN A 107 26.77 -1.90 15.80
CA GLN A 107 26.60 -2.08 17.23
C GLN A 107 25.64 -3.25 17.51
N GLY A 108 26.20 -4.45 17.76
CA GLY A 108 25.47 -5.66 18.14
C GLY A 108 24.73 -5.60 19.48
N ASN A 109 24.43 -4.40 19.97
CA ASN A 109 23.98 -4.10 21.33
C ASN A 109 22.45 -4.11 21.46
N GLY A 110 21.73 -4.42 20.38
CA GLY A 110 20.26 -4.37 20.36
C GLY A 110 19.67 -2.96 20.33
N LEU A 111 20.47 -1.94 19.98
CA LEU A 111 19.98 -0.57 19.76
C LEU A 111 18.87 -0.58 18.69
N THR A 112 17.72 -0.05 19.07
CA THR A 112 16.57 0.18 18.19
C THR A 112 16.50 1.65 17.80
N VAL A 113 15.77 1.95 16.73
CA VAL A 113 15.53 3.32 16.27
C VAL A 113 14.11 3.73 16.61
N GLU A 114 13.92 4.98 17.00
CA GLU A 114 12.60 5.54 17.24
C GLU A 114 11.78 5.55 15.96
N ARG A 115 10.52 5.10 16.02
CA ARG A 115 9.59 5.06 14.89
C ARG A 115 9.57 6.38 14.11
N HIS A 116 9.46 7.49 14.83
CA HIS A 116 9.40 8.83 14.24
C HIS A 116 10.60 9.13 13.33
N LYS A 117 11.81 8.70 13.69
CA LYS A 117 13.01 8.90 12.86
C LYS A 117 12.92 8.11 11.55
N VAL A 118 12.39 6.88 11.60
CA VAL A 118 12.20 6.05 10.41
C VAL A 118 11.11 6.63 9.51
N GLU A 119 10.03 7.16 10.09
CA GLU A 119 8.96 7.83 9.35
C GLU A 119 9.48 9.11 8.66
N VAL A 120 10.25 9.95 9.35
CA VAL A 120 10.88 11.13 8.75
C VAL A 120 11.77 10.73 7.57
N TYR A 121 12.61 9.71 7.74
CA TYR A 121 13.47 9.26 6.64
C TYR A 121 12.67 8.68 5.47
N ALA A 122 11.59 7.95 5.74
CA ALA A 122 10.68 7.47 4.71
C ALA A 122 10.05 8.62 3.90
N GLU A 123 9.61 9.70 4.56
CA GLU A 123 9.08 10.88 3.87
C GLU A 123 10.14 11.53 2.98
N MET A 124 11.37 11.70 3.48
CA MET A 124 12.47 12.23 2.69
C MET A 124 12.79 11.36 1.47
N ALA A 125 12.82 10.03 1.65
CA ALA A 125 13.08 9.08 0.58
C ALA A 125 11.97 9.08 -0.48
N LYS A 126 10.70 9.27 -0.08
CA LYS A 126 9.59 9.46 -1.02
C LYS A 126 9.77 10.72 -1.86
N VAL A 127 10.02 11.86 -1.22
CA VAL A 127 10.26 13.13 -1.95
C VAL A 127 11.45 13.00 -2.90
N LEU A 128 12.54 12.36 -2.47
CA LEU A 128 13.69 12.09 -3.31
C LEU A 128 13.33 11.22 -4.52
N PHE A 129 12.58 10.13 -4.31
CA PHE A 129 12.12 9.27 -5.40
C PHE A 129 11.32 10.04 -6.45
N GLU A 130 10.37 10.86 -5.99
CA GLU A 130 9.53 11.68 -6.86
C GLU A 130 10.35 12.70 -7.65
N ASN A 131 11.30 13.37 -7.01
CA ASN A 131 12.14 14.36 -7.68
C ASN A 131 13.06 13.71 -8.73
N LEU A 132 13.69 12.58 -8.39
CA LEU A 132 14.62 11.88 -9.29
C LEU A 132 13.88 11.31 -10.51
N PHE A 133 12.72 10.68 -10.32
CA PHE A 133 12.06 9.91 -11.38
C PHE A 133 10.83 10.58 -11.99
N GLY A 134 10.35 11.69 -11.42
CA GLY A 134 9.22 12.46 -11.91
C GLY A 134 7.88 11.74 -11.81
N VAL A 135 7.78 10.73 -10.93
CA VAL A 135 6.56 9.95 -10.69
C VAL A 135 6.32 9.83 -9.18
N PRO A 136 5.05 9.94 -8.72
CA PRO A 136 4.74 9.83 -7.30
C PRO A 136 5.08 8.43 -6.78
N MET A 137 5.55 8.34 -5.53
CA MET A 137 5.75 7.04 -4.88
C MET A 137 4.37 6.42 -4.59
N GLN A 138 4.04 5.37 -5.33
CA GLN A 138 2.82 4.60 -5.05
C GLN A 138 3.13 3.60 -3.96
N LEU A 139 2.49 3.77 -2.80
CA LEU A 139 2.42 2.70 -1.82
C LEU A 139 1.34 1.74 -2.32
N GLU A 140 1.75 0.51 -2.65
CA GLU A 140 0.77 -0.55 -2.93
C GLU A 140 -0.04 -0.74 -1.64
N GLU A 141 -1.36 -0.55 -1.74
CA GLU A 141 -2.28 -1.04 -0.72
C GLU A 141 -1.95 -2.51 -0.46
N THR A 142 -1.85 -2.91 0.80
CA THR A 142 -1.56 -4.32 1.11
C THR A 142 -2.61 -5.20 0.44
N SER A 143 -2.26 -6.45 0.10
CA SER A 143 -3.24 -7.41 -0.44
C SER A 143 -4.48 -7.53 0.45
N GLU A 144 -4.29 -7.35 1.75
CA GLU A 144 -5.36 -7.26 2.76
C GLU A 144 -6.24 -6.01 2.59
N GLN A 145 -5.65 -4.82 2.43
CA GLN A 145 -6.38 -3.57 2.21
C GLN A 145 -7.17 -3.61 0.90
N LEU A 146 -6.59 -4.17 -0.16
CA LEU A 146 -7.26 -4.39 -1.44
C LEU A 146 -8.42 -5.37 -1.31
N ALA A 147 -8.20 -6.54 -0.70
CA ALA A 147 -9.24 -7.54 -0.50
C ALA A 147 -10.39 -7.02 0.38
N LEU A 148 -10.07 -6.29 1.45
CA LEU A 148 -11.04 -5.62 2.30
C LEU A 148 -11.82 -4.54 1.53
N GLY A 149 -11.13 -3.71 0.75
CA GLY A 149 -11.73 -2.68 -0.08
C GLY A 149 -12.72 -3.25 -1.10
N GLU A 150 -12.31 -4.28 -1.84
CA GLU A 150 -13.15 -5.00 -2.80
C GLU A 150 -14.37 -5.64 -2.12
N PHE A 151 -14.15 -6.32 -0.99
CA PHE A 151 -15.22 -6.93 -0.19
C PHE A 151 -16.23 -5.89 0.30
N MET A 152 -15.76 -4.78 0.86
CA MET A 152 -16.62 -3.71 1.37
C MET A 152 -17.39 -3.02 0.26
N ALA A 153 -16.76 -2.77 -0.90
CA ALA A 153 -17.44 -2.19 -2.06
C ALA A 153 -18.58 -3.10 -2.56
N ALA A 154 -18.33 -4.40 -2.67
CA ALA A 154 -19.34 -5.37 -3.06
C ALA A 154 -20.47 -5.52 -2.01
N TRP A 155 -20.14 -5.50 -0.72
CA TRP A 155 -21.13 -5.51 0.36
C TRP A 155 -22.03 -4.27 0.35
N VAL A 156 -21.45 -3.07 0.19
CA VAL A 156 -22.22 -1.82 0.10
C VAL A 156 -23.18 -1.82 -1.09
N LYS A 157 -22.80 -2.45 -2.21
CA LYS A 157 -23.70 -2.63 -3.36
C LYS A 157 -24.92 -3.48 -2.97
N ILE A 158 -24.71 -4.62 -2.31
CA ILE A 158 -25.80 -5.48 -1.81
C ILE A 158 -26.72 -4.72 -0.84
N GLU A 159 -26.17 -3.92 0.07
CA GLU A 159 -26.95 -3.11 1.01
C GLU A 159 -27.80 -2.06 0.29
N LYS A 160 -27.23 -1.39 -0.71
CA LYS A 160 -27.97 -0.44 -1.56
C LYS A 160 -29.10 -1.13 -2.32
N ASP A 161 -28.83 -2.29 -2.91
CA ASP A 161 -29.82 -3.08 -3.64
C ASP A 161 -30.99 -3.48 -2.73
N LEU A 162 -30.71 -3.97 -1.52
CA LEU A 162 -31.75 -4.30 -0.53
C LEU A 162 -32.51 -3.07 -0.03
N ALA A 163 -31.85 -1.93 0.12
CA ALA A 163 -32.50 -0.68 0.52
C ALA A 163 -33.55 -0.19 -0.50
N THR A 164 -33.46 -0.60 -1.78
CA THR A 164 -34.45 -0.24 -2.81
C THR A 164 -35.85 -0.85 -2.59
N ILE A 165 -35.96 -1.90 -1.76
CA ILE A 165 -37.26 -2.55 -1.47
C ILE A 165 -38.14 -1.67 -0.58
N GLU A 166 -37.53 -0.82 0.23
CA GLU A 166 -38.20 0.02 1.23
C GLU A 166 -38.61 1.36 0.60
N LYS A 167 -39.92 1.54 0.35
CA LYS A 167 -40.48 2.75 -0.27
C LYS A 167 -40.70 3.92 0.70
N ASP A 168 -40.65 3.68 2.01
CA ASP A 168 -41.09 4.64 3.03
C ASP A 168 -39.96 5.54 3.59
N GLY A 169 -38.77 5.51 2.99
CA GLY A 169 -37.67 6.42 3.30
C GLY A 169 -37.03 6.24 4.69
N ARG A 170 -37.42 5.20 5.45
CA ARG A 170 -36.80 4.86 6.74
C ARG A 170 -35.71 3.82 6.54
N PRO A 171 -34.49 4.02 7.09
CA PRO A 171 -33.45 3.01 7.04
C PRO A 171 -33.91 1.77 7.83
N VAL A 172 -34.09 0.64 7.14
CA VAL A 172 -34.40 -0.64 7.76
C VAL A 172 -33.15 -1.52 7.73
N PRO A 173 -32.82 -2.22 8.84
CA PRO A 173 -31.68 -3.13 8.86
C PRO A 173 -31.77 -4.17 7.74
N THR A 174 -30.65 -4.39 7.05
CA THR A 174 -30.48 -5.36 5.96
C THR A 174 -30.99 -6.76 6.33
N SER A 175 -30.83 -7.14 7.61
CA SER A 175 -31.31 -8.40 8.18
C SER A 175 -32.83 -8.56 8.18
N ARG A 176 -33.60 -7.47 8.30
CA ARG A 176 -35.07 -7.52 8.20
C ARG A 176 -35.52 -7.66 6.75
N VAL A 177 -34.86 -6.94 5.84
CA VAL A 177 -35.20 -7.00 4.40
C VAL A 177 -34.95 -8.40 3.85
N ILE A 178 -33.81 -9.02 4.18
CA ILE A 178 -33.49 -10.38 3.72
C ILE A 178 -34.45 -11.43 4.32
N MET A 179 -34.87 -11.28 5.58
CA MET A 179 -35.87 -12.16 6.19
C MET A 179 -37.22 -12.05 5.47
N ARG A 180 -37.65 -10.84 5.12
CA ARG A 180 -38.89 -10.65 4.37
C ARG A 180 -38.84 -11.31 2.99
N LEU A 181 -37.70 -11.24 2.29
CA LEU A 181 -37.53 -11.92 1.00
C LEU A 181 -37.65 -13.44 1.15
N HIS A 182 -37.14 -13.99 2.26
CA HIS A 182 -37.28 -15.42 2.58
C HIS A 182 -38.73 -15.80 2.90
N GLU A 183 -39.43 -15.03 3.73
CA GLU A 183 -40.85 -15.24 4.05
C GLU A 183 -41.76 -15.19 2.81
N LEU A 184 -41.39 -14.35 1.83
CA LEU A 184 -42.07 -14.25 0.54
C LEU A 184 -41.67 -15.36 -0.46
N GLY A 185 -40.81 -16.30 -0.06
CA GLY A 185 -40.32 -17.39 -0.89
C GLY A 185 -39.42 -16.95 -2.06
N LYS A 186 -38.89 -15.71 -2.01
CA LYS A 186 -38.03 -15.15 -3.06
C LYS A 186 -36.58 -15.61 -2.95
N ILE A 187 -36.17 -16.04 -1.76
CA ILE A 187 -34.89 -16.69 -1.51
C ILE A 187 -35.13 -17.96 -0.69
N SER A 188 -34.30 -18.98 -0.90
CA SER A 188 -34.36 -20.26 -0.18
C SER A 188 -33.67 -20.19 1.19
N ASP A 189 -33.87 -21.22 2.02
CA ASP A 189 -33.15 -21.39 3.30
C ASP A 189 -31.63 -21.37 3.09
N SER A 190 -31.14 -22.02 2.04
CA SER A 190 -29.71 -22.05 1.70
C SER A 190 -29.18 -20.67 1.34
N GLN A 191 -29.93 -19.86 0.60
CA GLN A 191 -29.54 -18.49 0.25
C GLN A 191 -29.56 -17.56 1.47
N LEU A 192 -30.55 -17.70 2.35
CA LEU A 192 -30.60 -16.95 3.61
C LEU A 192 -29.40 -17.30 4.52
N GLN A 193 -29.02 -18.57 4.60
CA GLN A 193 -27.87 -19.01 5.36
C GLN A 193 -26.56 -18.45 4.78
N GLU A 194 -26.38 -18.50 3.46
CA GLU A 194 -25.22 -17.92 2.78
C GLU A 194 -25.07 -16.42 3.06
N PHE A 195 -26.17 -15.65 2.99
CA PHE A 195 -26.17 -14.23 3.35
C PHE A 195 -25.70 -13.99 4.79
N ARG A 196 -26.22 -14.78 5.75
CA ARG A 196 -25.88 -14.64 7.18
C ARG A 196 -24.41 -14.96 7.45
N GLU A 197 -23.85 -15.91 6.74
CA GLU A 197 -22.42 -16.25 6.88
C GLU A 197 -21.53 -15.13 6.34
N ILE A 198 -21.85 -14.56 5.18
CA ILE A 198 -21.13 -13.39 4.65
C ILE A 198 -21.29 -12.17 5.56
N GLN A 199 -22.49 -11.94 6.10
CA GLN A 199 -22.73 -10.87 7.07
C GLN A 199 -21.89 -11.06 8.35
N ARG A 200 -21.69 -12.31 8.79
CA ARG A 200 -20.85 -12.63 9.94
C ARG A 200 -19.39 -12.30 9.65
N ILE A 201 -18.86 -12.75 8.51
CA ILE A 201 -17.49 -12.45 8.07
C ILE A 201 -17.28 -10.93 8.02
N ARG A 202 -18.21 -10.19 7.40
CA ARG A 202 -18.18 -8.72 7.36
C ARG A 202 -18.05 -8.12 8.75
N ASN A 203 -18.87 -8.58 9.71
CA ASN A 203 -18.86 -8.04 11.06
C ASN A 203 -17.58 -8.41 11.82
N GLU A 204 -17.06 -9.62 11.65
CA GLU A 204 -15.81 -10.05 12.28
C GLU A 204 -14.63 -9.21 11.79
N VAL A 205 -14.53 -8.98 10.47
CA VAL A 205 -13.48 -8.16 9.85
C VAL A 205 -13.62 -6.69 10.23
N VAL A 206 -14.81 -6.09 10.10
CA VAL A 206 -15.05 -4.66 10.42
C VAL A 206 -14.80 -4.35 11.90
N HIS A 207 -15.04 -5.31 12.80
CA HIS A 207 -14.78 -5.15 14.23
C HIS A 207 -13.38 -5.64 14.65
N GLY A 208 -12.49 -5.96 13.70
CA GLY A 208 -11.11 -6.37 13.97
C GLY A 208 -11.00 -7.66 14.80
N LYS A 209 -11.97 -8.57 14.69
CA LYS A 209 -11.96 -9.87 15.39
C LYS A 209 -11.15 -10.93 14.65
N VAL A 210 -10.97 -10.74 13.35
CA VAL A 210 -10.20 -11.59 12.44
C VAL A 210 -9.47 -10.68 11.46
N GLU A 211 -8.26 -11.08 11.06
CA GLU A 211 -7.50 -10.38 10.01
C GLU A 211 -8.17 -10.62 8.65
N ALA A 212 -8.20 -9.60 7.78
CA ALA A 212 -8.97 -9.70 6.54
C ALA A 212 -8.35 -10.73 5.60
N ILE A 213 -7.02 -10.88 5.62
CA ILE A 213 -6.28 -11.85 4.81
C ILE A 213 -6.64 -13.31 5.10
N ASP A 214 -7.06 -13.62 6.33
CA ASP A 214 -7.38 -14.99 6.75
C ASP A 214 -8.76 -15.45 6.27
N VAL A 215 -9.66 -14.50 6.00
CA VAL A 215 -11.08 -14.79 5.72
C VAL A 215 -11.58 -14.28 4.37
N LEU A 216 -10.90 -13.32 3.75
CA LEU A 216 -11.26 -12.73 2.45
C LEU A 216 -10.48 -13.38 1.30
N ASP A 217 -10.62 -14.68 1.15
CA ASP A 217 -10.04 -15.43 0.04
C ASP A 217 -10.95 -15.45 -1.20
N LYS A 218 -10.48 -16.08 -2.28
CA LYS A 218 -11.26 -16.27 -3.53
C LYS A 218 -12.58 -17.02 -3.30
N SER A 219 -12.66 -17.86 -2.26
CA SER A 219 -13.90 -18.57 -1.93
C SER A 219 -14.93 -17.59 -1.37
N THR A 220 -14.54 -16.74 -0.42
CA THR A 220 -15.37 -15.69 0.15
C THR A 220 -15.83 -14.69 -0.90
N SER A 221 -14.96 -14.28 -1.84
CA SER A 221 -15.35 -13.40 -2.96
C SER A 221 -16.44 -14.04 -3.83
N LYS A 222 -16.28 -15.32 -4.22
CA LYS A 222 -17.30 -16.05 -4.99
C LYS A 222 -18.62 -16.20 -4.23
N ARG A 223 -18.56 -16.36 -2.91
CA ARG A 223 -19.76 -16.43 -2.06
C ARG A 223 -20.49 -15.09 -2.02
N LEU A 224 -19.76 -13.99 -1.87
CA LEU A 224 -20.31 -12.63 -1.90
C LEU A 224 -20.94 -12.30 -3.26
N GLU A 225 -20.31 -12.70 -4.37
CA GLU A 225 -20.87 -12.58 -5.73
C GLU A 225 -22.20 -13.32 -5.84
N ARG A 226 -22.26 -14.59 -5.40
CA ARG A 226 -23.52 -15.36 -5.38
C ARG A 226 -24.61 -14.68 -4.55
N VAL A 227 -24.24 -14.07 -3.42
CA VAL A 227 -25.17 -13.27 -2.61
C VAL A 227 -25.74 -12.10 -3.40
N GLY A 228 -24.87 -11.34 -4.08
CA GLY A 228 -25.31 -10.25 -4.96
C GLY A 228 -26.23 -10.73 -6.08
N GLU A 229 -25.92 -11.86 -6.72
CA GLU A 229 -26.71 -12.43 -7.82
C GLU A 229 -28.13 -12.80 -7.38
N PHE A 230 -28.28 -13.57 -6.31
CA PHE A 230 -29.62 -14.00 -5.89
C PHE A 230 -30.44 -12.84 -5.31
N ILE A 231 -29.80 -11.85 -4.68
CA ILE A 231 -30.49 -10.64 -4.23
C ILE A 231 -30.99 -9.85 -5.43
N GLY A 232 -30.12 -9.60 -6.43
CA GLY A 232 -30.52 -8.94 -7.68
C GLY A 232 -31.66 -9.66 -8.39
N ALA A 233 -31.62 -11.00 -8.44
CA ALA A 233 -32.69 -11.81 -9.02
C ALA A 233 -34.00 -11.68 -8.23
N ALA A 234 -33.95 -11.74 -6.89
CA ALA A 234 -35.12 -11.57 -6.04
C ALA A 234 -35.76 -10.18 -6.22
N LEU A 235 -34.94 -9.13 -6.28
CA LEU A 235 -35.37 -7.75 -6.49
C LEU A 235 -36.02 -7.49 -7.84
N SER A 236 -35.50 -8.12 -8.90
CA SER A 236 -36.06 -7.99 -10.25
C SER A 236 -37.52 -8.46 -10.32
N THR A 237 -37.96 -9.32 -9.40
CA THR A 237 -39.36 -9.76 -9.30
C THR A 237 -40.31 -8.78 -8.60
N PHE A 238 -39.80 -7.67 -8.06
CA PHE A 238 -40.59 -6.58 -7.44
C PHE A 238 -40.72 -5.34 -8.35
N ALA A 239 -39.94 -5.26 -9.43
CA ALA A 239 -39.90 -4.12 -10.35
C ALA A 239 -40.89 -4.24 -11.53
N GLY A 240 -41.73 -5.28 -11.55
CA GLY A 240 -42.87 -5.45 -12.47
C GLY A 240 -44.18 -5.36 -11.71
#